data_AF-A0A6P7T767-F1
#
_entry.id   AF-A0A6P7T767-F1
#
_cell.length_a   1.000
_cell.length_b   1.000
_cell.length_c   1.000
_cell.angle_alpha   90.00
_cell.angle_beta   90.00
_cell.angle_gamma   90.00
#
_symmetry.space_group_name_H-M   'P 1'
#
loop_
_entity.id
_entity.type
_entity.pdbx_description
1 polymer ?
#
loop_
_entity_poly.entity_id
_entity_poly.type
_entity_poly.pdbx_seq_one_letter_code
_entity_poly.pdbx_strand_id
1 'polypeptide(L)'
;MRWRIALFPYSYDIRYRPGLSNITPDAFTRLRCSEISSHSLYELHAALCHPGGVRHHHFVCSRNLPYSLENVKQICRHCSICQEVKPQYYKPDSVNLIKAMQPFERTSIDFKGPIPFTKHPYLLTIDDEYSRFPFGYPVSDTSARTVIKCLTDLF
;
A
#
# COMPACT_ATOMS: atom_id res chain seq x y z
N MET A 1 0.82 0.43 7.68
CA MET A 1 1.90 0.54 8.69
C MET A 1 2.96 -0.52 8.40
N ARG A 2 4.22 -0.15 8.17
CA ARG A 2 5.30 -1.12 7.90
C ARG A 2 5.82 -1.67 9.24
N TRP A 3 5.50 -2.92 9.56
CA TRP A 3 5.86 -3.60 10.83
C TRP A 3 7.35 -3.46 11.19
N ARG A 4 8.23 -3.39 10.19
CA ARG A 4 9.67 -3.16 10.39
C ARG A 4 10.00 -1.88 11.15
N ILE A 5 9.26 -0.79 10.90
CA ILE A 5 9.49 0.51 11.57
C ILE A 5 9.02 0.45 13.03
N ALA A 6 7.94 -0.27 13.29
CA ALA A 6 7.42 -0.45 14.64
C ALA A 6 8.32 -1.32 15.54
N LEU A 7 9.06 -2.25 14.94
CA LEU A 7 9.99 -3.13 15.66
C LEU A 7 11.39 -2.53 15.85
N PHE A 8 11.75 -1.46 15.13
CA PHE A 8 13.06 -0.81 15.20
C PHE A 8 13.55 -0.43 16.60
N PRO A 9 12.72 0.07 17.55
CA PRO A 9 13.20 0.46 18.86
C PRO A 9 13.46 -0.72 19.82
N TYR A 10 13.12 -1.95 19.44
CA TYR A 10 13.27 -3.12 20.31
C TYR A 10 14.54 -3.91 19.97
N SER A 11 15.17 -4.49 20.99
CA SER A 11 16.21 -5.50 20.81
C SER A 11 15.56 -6.85 20.53
N TYR A 12 15.87 -7.47 19.39
CA TYR A 12 15.32 -8.77 19.01
C TYR A 12 16.35 -9.61 18.27
N ASP A 13 16.27 -10.93 18.45
CA ASP A 13 17.04 -11.91 17.69
C ASP A 13 16.20 -12.47 16.54
N ILE A 14 16.72 -12.34 15.31
CA ILE A 14 16.12 -12.99 14.15
C ILE A 14 16.63 -14.43 14.08
N ARG A 15 15.76 -15.39 14.39
CA ARG A 15 16.06 -16.82 14.19
C ARG A 15 15.43 -17.31 12.89
N TYR A 16 16.25 -17.74 11.95
CA TYR A 16 15.79 -18.38 10.72
C TYR A 16 15.14 -19.73 11.04
N ARG A 17 13.91 -19.94 10.55
CA ARG A 17 13.28 -21.27 10.52
C ARG A 17 13.28 -21.79 9.08
N PRO A 18 13.96 -22.92 8.80
CA PRO A 18 13.91 -23.57 7.49
C PRO A 18 12.47 -23.87 7.06
N GLY A 19 12.17 -23.73 5.76
CA GLY A 19 10.82 -23.96 5.21
C GLY A 19 10.21 -25.32 5.57
N LEU A 20 11.03 -26.37 5.68
CA LEU A 20 10.62 -27.73 6.10
C LEU A 20 10.09 -27.80 7.54
N SER A 21 10.55 -26.91 8.41
CA SER A 21 10.10 -26.76 9.81
C SER A 21 9.00 -25.71 9.98
N ASN A 22 8.61 -25.09 8.87
CA ASN A 22 7.49 -24.17 8.82
C ASN A 22 6.22 -25.02 8.77
N ILE A 23 5.57 -25.19 9.91
CA ILE A 23 4.19 -25.67 9.91
C ILE A 23 3.41 -24.60 9.14
N THR A 24 2.88 -24.94 7.95
CA THR A 24 1.88 -24.10 7.31
C THR A 24 0.83 -23.84 8.40
N PRO A 25 0.51 -22.58 8.74
CA PRO A 25 -0.58 -22.32 9.68
C PRO A 25 -1.77 -23.07 9.11
N ASP A 26 -2.13 -24.18 9.75
CA ASP A 26 -3.07 -25.10 9.16
C ASP A 26 -4.41 -24.37 9.05
N ALA A 27 -5.21 -24.75 8.07
CA ALA A 27 -6.55 -24.18 7.94
C ALA A 27 -7.32 -24.28 9.28
N PHE A 28 -6.97 -25.26 10.13
CA PHE A 28 -7.63 -25.62 11.37
C PHE A 28 -7.29 -24.76 12.61
N THR A 29 -6.09 -24.19 12.76
CA THR A 29 -5.81 -23.21 13.83
C THR A 29 -6.59 -21.90 13.65
N ARG A 30 -7.16 -21.67 12.46
CA ARG A 30 -8.11 -20.59 12.16
C ARG A 30 -9.59 -21.02 12.23
N LEU A 31 -9.87 -22.30 12.52
CA LEU A 31 -11.22 -22.90 12.57
C LEU A 31 -11.72 -23.11 14.00
N ARG A 32 -11.47 -22.19 14.95
CA ARG A 32 -12.29 -22.09 16.19
C ARG A 32 -13.71 -21.55 15.88
N CYS A 33 -14.32 -22.15 14.88
CA CYS A 33 -15.65 -21.87 14.33
C CYS A 33 -16.36 -23.19 14.00
N SER A 34 -15.94 -24.30 14.61
CA SER A 34 -16.59 -25.61 14.50
C SER A 34 -17.97 -25.66 15.18
N GLU A 35 -18.34 -24.65 15.96
CA GLU A 35 -19.64 -24.53 16.65
C GLU A 35 -20.49 -23.37 16.15
N ILE A 36 -20.26 -22.87 14.92
CA ILE A 36 -21.17 -21.86 14.38
C ILE A 36 -22.42 -22.56 13.83
N SER A 37 -23.45 -22.69 14.66
CA SER A 37 -24.83 -23.03 14.26
C SER A 37 -25.57 -21.79 13.71
N SER A 38 -24.87 -20.87 13.05
CA SER A 38 -25.50 -19.64 12.56
C SER A 38 -26.26 -19.91 11.28
N HIS A 39 -27.51 -19.45 11.23
CA HIS A 39 -28.40 -19.70 10.11
C HIS A 39 -28.15 -18.76 8.93
N SER A 40 -27.48 -17.60 9.14
CA SER A 40 -27.25 -16.60 8.10
C SER A 40 -25.79 -16.45 7.66
N LEU A 41 -25.60 -16.08 6.40
CA LEU A 41 -24.28 -15.80 5.83
C LEU A 41 -23.59 -14.57 6.46
N TYR A 42 -24.38 -13.63 7.01
CA TYR A 42 -23.84 -12.47 7.72
C TYR A 42 -23.23 -12.85 9.08
N GLU A 43 -23.91 -13.69 9.85
CA GLU A 43 -23.38 -14.17 11.14
C GLU A 43 -22.08 -14.95 10.96
N LEU A 44 -22.00 -15.80 9.92
CA LEU A 44 -20.75 -16.47 9.52
C LEU A 44 -19.66 -15.46 9.19
N HIS A 45 -19.98 -14.41 8.42
CA HIS A 45 -19.03 -13.35 8.08
C HIS A 45 -18.49 -12.64 9.33
N ALA A 46 -19.36 -12.31 10.29
CA ALA A 46 -18.98 -11.65 11.53
C ALA A 46 -18.15 -12.57 12.44
N ALA A 47 -18.59 -13.82 12.64
CA ALA A 47 -17.93 -14.80 13.49
C ALA A 47 -16.53 -15.22 12.97
N LEU A 48 -16.32 -15.18 11.66
CA LEU A 48 -15.01 -15.43 11.03
C LEU A 48 -14.09 -14.21 11.01
N CYS A 49 -14.44 -13.15 11.76
CA CYS A 49 -13.71 -11.88 11.83
C CYS A 49 -13.62 -11.16 10.48
N HIS A 50 -14.76 -11.01 9.78
CA HIS A 50 -14.88 -10.24 8.55
C HIS A 50 -13.89 -10.65 7.43
N PRO A 51 -13.86 -11.93 7.04
CA PRO A 51 -12.96 -12.40 5.99
C PRO A 51 -13.28 -11.74 4.65
N GLY A 52 -12.24 -11.48 3.85
CA GLY A 52 -12.40 -11.07 2.46
C GLY A 52 -13.10 -12.14 1.63
N GLY A 53 -13.74 -11.74 0.53
CA GLY A 53 -14.64 -12.61 -0.25
C GLY A 53 -14.05 -13.96 -0.66
N VAL A 54 -12.76 -14.02 -1.02
CA VAL A 54 -12.09 -15.28 -1.39
C VAL A 54 -12.01 -16.24 -0.19
N ARG A 55 -11.57 -15.75 0.97
CA ARG A 55 -11.44 -16.56 2.18
C ARG A 55 -12.80 -16.97 2.73
N HIS A 56 -13.78 -16.08 2.68
CA HIS A 56 -15.14 -16.37 3.11
C HIS A 56 -15.80 -17.44 2.22
N HIS A 57 -15.62 -17.33 0.90
CA HIS A 57 -16.13 -18.31 -0.05
C HIS A 57 -15.47 -19.69 0.13
N HIS A 58 -14.15 -19.73 0.35
CA HIS A 58 -13.46 -20.98 0.67
C HIS A 58 -14.06 -21.66 1.92
N PHE A 59 -14.37 -20.90 2.98
CA PHE A 59 -15.02 -21.45 4.16
C PHE A 59 -16.40 -22.04 3.84
N VAL A 60 -17.23 -21.30 3.10
CA VAL A 60 -18.56 -21.74 2.63
C VAL A 60 -18.47 -23.06 1.86
N CYS A 61 -17.55 -23.16 0.89
CA CYS A 61 -17.34 -24.39 0.11
C CYS A 61 -16.84 -25.55 0.98
N SER A 62 -15.88 -25.30 1.89
CA SER A 62 -15.32 -26.34 2.76
C SER A 62 -16.35 -26.96 3.71
N ARG A 63 -17.47 -26.26 3.96
CA ARG A 63 -18.58 -26.70 4.79
C ARG A 63 -19.81 -27.14 3.99
N ASN A 64 -19.71 -27.21 2.65
CA ASN A 64 -20.81 -27.53 1.74
C ASN A 64 -22.08 -26.70 2.00
N LEU A 65 -21.92 -25.42 2.38
CA LEU A 65 -23.06 -24.53 2.63
C LEU A 65 -23.70 -24.07 1.32
N PRO A 66 -25.03 -23.88 1.27
CA PRO A 66 -25.77 -23.56 0.05
C PRO A 66 -25.70 -22.07 -0.34
N TYR A 67 -24.51 -21.47 -0.30
CA TYR A 67 -24.30 -20.06 -0.64
C TYR A 67 -23.37 -19.94 -1.85
N SER A 68 -23.78 -19.10 -2.80
CA SER A 68 -22.96 -18.80 -3.98
C SER A 68 -21.85 -17.80 -3.66
N LEU A 69 -20.84 -17.73 -4.53
CA LEU A 69 -19.83 -16.68 -4.50
C LEU A 69 -20.43 -15.27 -4.50
N GLU A 70 -21.56 -15.08 -5.19
CA GLU A 70 -22.21 -13.77 -5.25
C GLU A 70 -22.84 -13.38 -3.92
N ASN A 71 -23.46 -14.34 -3.20
CA ASN A 71 -23.98 -14.07 -1.86
C ASN A 71 -22.86 -13.67 -0.90
N VAL A 72 -21.71 -14.36 -0.97
CA VAL A 72 -20.52 -14.05 -0.18
C VAL A 72 -19.99 -12.65 -0.48
N LYS A 73 -19.87 -12.30 -1.77
CA LYS A 73 -19.44 -10.96 -2.20
C LYS A 73 -20.41 -9.89 -1.75
N GLN A 74 -21.71 -10.14 -1.85
CA GLN A 74 -22.75 -9.20 -1.42
C GLN A 74 -22.63 -8.89 0.07
N ILE A 75 -22.44 -9.92 0.91
CA ILE A 75 -22.22 -9.73 2.36
C ILE A 75 -20.95 -8.94 2.63
N CYS A 76 -19.83 -9.29 2.00
CA CYS A 76 -18.57 -8.55 2.16
C CYS A 76 -18.67 -7.10 1.66
N ARG A 77 -19.52 -6.82 0.67
CA ARG A 77 -19.72 -5.47 0.10
C ARG A 77 -20.63 -4.60 0.98
N HIS A 78 -21.66 -5.18 1.60
CA HIS A 78 -22.66 -4.43 2.39
C HIS A 78 -22.40 -4.44 3.90
N CYS A 79 -21.38 -5.15 4.37
CA CYS A 79 -20.97 -5.10 5.77
C CYS A 79 -20.40 -3.71 6.12
N SER A 80 -21.05 -2.99 7.04
CA SER A 80 -20.65 -1.65 7.51
C SER A 80 -19.22 -1.63 8.05
N ILE A 81 -18.87 -2.60 8.90
CA ILE A 81 -17.53 -2.74 9.48
C ILE A 81 -16.47 -2.89 8.38
N CYS A 82 -16.75 -3.72 7.36
CA CYS A 82 -15.83 -3.87 6.24
C CYS A 82 -15.72 -2.59 5.41
N GLN A 83 -16.80 -1.84 5.21
CA GLN A 83 -16.79 -0.58 4.46
C GLN A 83 -15.97 0.51 5.18
N GLU A 84 -16.04 0.57 6.51
CA GLU A 84 -15.28 1.53 7.31
C GLU A 84 -13.79 1.18 7.39
N VAL A 85 -13.45 -0.10 7.56
CA VAL A 85 -12.07 -0.53 7.79
C VAL A 85 -11.30 -0.76 6.50
N LYS A 86 -11.97 -1.21 5.43
CA LYS A 86 -11.29 -1.56 4.18
C LYS A 86 -11.04 -0.30 3.34
N PRO A 87 -9.78 0.01 3.00
CA PRO A 87 -9.50 1.15 2.14
C PRO A 87 -10.15 0.94 0.78
N GLN A 88 -11.07 1.84 0.41
CA GLN A 88 -11.59 1.92 -0.93
C GLN A 88 -10.66 2.82 -1.75
N TYR A 89 -9.80 2.20 -2.54
CA TYR A 89 -8.96 2.95 -3.46
C TYR A 89 -9.83 3.54 -4.57
N TYR A 90 -9.93 4.87 -4.58
CA TYR A 90 -10.47 5.59 -5.73
C TYR A 90 -9.63 5.24 -6.96
N LYS A 91 -10.29 4.78 -8.01
CA LYS A 91 -9.67 4.63 -9.33
C LYS A 91 -10.16 5.81 -10.16
N PRO A 92 -9.35 6.85 -10.35
CA PRO A 92 -9.71 7.91 -11.28
C PRO A 92 -9.92 7.31 -12.67
N ASP A 93 -10.83 7.92 -13.43
CA ASP A 93 -10.89 7.67 -14.87
C ASP A 93 -9.51 7.91 -15.49
N SER A 94 -9.20 7.22 -16.58
CA SER A 94 -7.93 7.39 -17.26
C SER A 94 -7.76 8.84 -17.69
N VAL A 95 -6.92 9.58 -16.97
CA VAL A 95 -6.56 10.95 -17.35
C VAL A 95 -5.51 10.87 -18.45
N ASN A 96 -5.76 11.55 -19.57
CA ASN A 96 -4.76 11.72 -20.61
C ASN A 96 -3.66 12.65 -20.10
N LEU A 97 -2.50 12.09 -19.75
CA LEU A 97 -1.33 12.86 -19.34
C LEU A 97 -0.70 13.54 -20.57
N ILE A 98 -0.39 14.83 -20.43
CA ILE A 98 0.39 15.57 -21.43
C ILE A 98 1.83 15.07 -21.36
N LYS A 99 2.38 14.61 -22.49
CA LYS A 99 3.75 14.12 -22.59
C LYS A 99 4.63 15.20 -23.22
N ALA A 100 5.87 15.31 -22.77
CA ALA A 100 6.90 16.04 -23.51
C ALA A 100 7.22 15.31 -24.82
N MET A 101 7.37 16.05 -25.90
CA MET A 101 7.70 15.60 -27.26
C MET A 101 9.16 15.89 -27.62
N GLN A 102 9.84 16.80 -26.91
CA GLN A 102 11.25 17.12 -27.09
C GLN A 102 11.97 17.42 -25.75
N PRO A 103 13.32 17.32 -25.69
CA PRO A 103 14.08 17.66 -24.49
C PRO A 103 13.79 19.07 -24.00
N PHE A 104 13.69 19.24 -22.68
CA PHE A 104 13.44 20.51 -21.99
C PHE A 104 12.10 21.18 -22.30
N GLU A 105 11.15 20.49 -22.95
CA GLU A 105 9.79 21.01 -23.16
C GLU A 105 8.98 21.04 -21.85
N ARG A 106 9.15 20.00 -21.02
CA ARG A 106 8.54 19.91 -19.69
C ARG A 106 9.55 19.35 -18.71
N THR A 107 9.68 20.03 -17.58
CA THR A 107 10.54 19.60 -16.48
C THR A 107 9.71 19.41 -15.22
N SER A 108 9.99 18.33 -14.50
CA SER A 108 9.42 18.07 -13.18
C SER A 108 10.42 18.50 -12.12
N ILE A 109 10.00 19.38 -11.21
CA ILE A 109 10.87 19.94 -10.18
C ILE A 109 10.31 19.56 -8.81
N ASP A 110 11.15 18.97 -7.95
CA ASP A 110 10.78 18.57 -6.60
C ASP A 110 11.93 18.80 -5.62
N PHE A 111 11.62 18.83 -4.32
CA PHE A 111 12.62 18.88 -3.26
C PHE A 111 12.61 17.58 -2.45
N LYS A 112 13.80 17.08 -2.13
CA LYS A 112 14.00 16.07 -1.10
C LYS A 112 14.67 16.68 0.12
N GLY A 113 14.12 16.45 1.31
CA GLY A 113 14.72 16.91 2.56
C GLY A 113 13.67 17.32 3.61
N PRO A 114 14.11 17.79 4.79
CA PRO A 114 15.50 18.03 5.16
C PRO A 114 16.28 16.74 5.47
N ILE A 115 17.46 16.60 4.89
CA ILE A 115 18.43 15.53 5.18
C ILE A 115 19.22 15.97 6.43
N PRO A 116 19.18 15.20 7.52
CA PRO A 116 19.83 15.60 8.76
C PRO A 116 21.36 15.55 8.62
N PHE A 117 22.04 16.41 9.40
CA PHE A 117 23.51 16.45 9.54
C PHE A 117 24.30 16.86 8.30
N THR A 118 23.69 17.57 7.35
CA THR A 118 24.37 18.15 6.18
C THR A 118 24.30 19.67 6.17
N LYS A 119 25.28 20.33 5.53
CA LYS A 119 25.28 21.79 5.31
C LYS A 119 24.19 22.24 4.33
N HIS A 120 23.80 21.35 3.42
CA HIS A 120 22.75 21.54 2.43
C HIS A 120 21.68 20.47 2.68
N PRO A 121 20.67 20.76 3.53
CA PRO A 121 19.67 19.77 3.93
C PRO A 121 18.66 19.44 2.83
N TYR A 122 18.60 20.22 1.76
CA TYR A 122 17.67 19.98 0.66
C TYR A 122 18.42 19.58 -0.60
N LEU A 123 17.82 18.68 -1.37
CA LEU A 123 18.22 18.32 -2.72
C LEU A 123 17.09 18.74 -3.66
N LEU A 124 17.35 19.73 -4.51
CA LEU A 124 16.47 20.12 -5.60
C LEU A 124 16.68 19.13 -6.75
N THR A 125 15.63 18.39 -7.12
CA THR A 125 15.64 17.47 -8.26
C THR A 125 14.87 18.09 -9.42
N ILE A 126 15.50 18.19 -10.58
CA ILE A 126 14.91 18.67 -11.82
C ILE A 126 15.03 17.53 -12.84
N ASP A 127 13.92 16.98 -13.28
CA ASP A 127 13.89 15.88 -14.25
C ASP A 127 13.33 16.39 -15.57
N ASP A 128 14.06 16.20 -16.68
CA ASP A 128 13.50 16.39 -18.02
C ASP A 128 12.49 15.26 -18.32
N GLU A 129 11.22 15.60 -18.51
CA GLU A 129 10.16 14.59 -18.69
C GLU A 129 10.33 13.79 -19.99
N TYR A 130 11.01 14.35 -20.99
CA TYR A 130 11.27 13.69 -22.27
C TYR A 130 12.39 12.66 -22.14
N SER A 131 13.61 13.11 -21.85
CA SER A 131 14.80 12.24 -21.78
C SER A 131 14.86 11.39 -20.51
N ARG A 132 14.07 11.75 -19.48
CA ARG A 132 14.16 11.20 -18.12
C ARG A 132 15.52 11.42 -17.46
N PHE A 133 16.28 12.42 -17.95
CA PHE A 133 17.56 12.76 -17.37
C PHE A 133 17.37 13.59 -16.08
N PRO A 134 17.92 13.14 -14.93
CA PRO A 134 17.79 13.84 -13.67
C PRO A 134 18.94 14.81 -13.40
N PHE A 135 18.62 15.99 -12.89
CA PHE A 135 19.57 16.97 -12.36
C PHE A 135 19.34 17.14 -10.85
N GLY A 136 20.41 17.12 -10.06
CA GLY A 136 20.34 17.20 -8.61
C GLY A 136 21.22 18.32 -8.06
N TYR A 137 20.62 19.30 -7.39
CA TYR A 137 21.32 20.43 -6.79
C TYR A 137 21.21 20.39 -5.25
N PRO A 138 22.32 20.25 -4.51
CA PRO A 138 22.30 20.39 -3.06
C PRO A 138 22.12 21.87 -2.69
N VAL A 139 21.10 22.17 -1.89
CA VAL A 139 20.72 23.54 -1.54
C VAL A 139 20.44 23.70 -0.05
N SER A 140 20.69 24.92 0.45
CA SER A 140 20.53 25.24 1.87
C SER A 140 19.08 25.56 2.25
N ASP A 141 18.28 26.03 1.29
CA ASP A 141 16.90 26.48 1.48
C ASP A 141 16.04 26.14 0.26
N THR A 142 14.72 26.22 0.44
CA THR A 142 13.72 26.01 -0.61
C THR A 142 13.20 27.32 -1.19
N SER A 143 13.98 28.41 -1.12
CA SER A 143 13.54 29.72 -1.59
C SER A 143 13.52 29.80 -3.11
N ALA A 144 12.62 30.63 -3.65
CA ALA A 144 12.53 30.86 -5.09
C ALA A 144 13.85 31.40 -5.68
N ARG A 145 14.60 32.21 -4.92
CA ARG A 145 15.91 32.74 -5.35
C ARG A 145 16.91 31.62 -5.61
N THR A 146 16.95 30.62 -4.74
CA THR A 146 17.82 29.47 -4.87
C THR A 146 17.42 28.61 -6.07
N VAL A 147 16.12 28.38 -6.26
CA VAL A 147 15.60 27.64 -7.44
C VAL A 147 15.93 28.36 -8.74
N ILE A 148 15.72 29.69 -8.81
CA ILE A 148 16.08 30.50 -9.98
C ILE A 148 17.56 30.35 -10.31
N LYS A 149 18.45 30.44 -9.30
CA LYS A 149 19.89 30.26 -9.49
C LYS A 149 20.23 28.88 -10.07
N CYS A 150 19.61 27.81 -9.58
CA CYS A 150 19.81 26.45 -10.12
C CYS A 150 19.29 26.31 -11.55
N LEU A 151 18.13 26.91 -11.87
CA LEU A 151 17.58 26.87 -13.22
C LEU A 151 18.43 27.68 -14.21
N THR A 152 18.98 28.83 -13.80
CA THR A 152 19.90 29.62 -14.65
C THR A 152 21.24 28.93 -14.88
N ASP A 153 21.65 28.01 -14.00
CA ASP A 153 22.85 27.18 -14.22
C ASP A 153 22.58 26.02 -15.20
N LEU A 154 21.35 25.52 -15.23
CA LEU A 154 20.94 24.38 -16.05
C LEU A 154 20.70 24.74 -17.53
N PHE A 155 20.18 25.95 -17.80
CA PHE A 155 19.79 26.44 -19.12
C PHE A 155 20.73 27.52 -19.64
#